data_AF-A0A2E7VH99-F1
#
_entry.id   AF-A0A2E7VH99-F1
#
_cell.length_a   1.000
_cell.length_b   1.000
_cell.length_c   1.000
_cell.angle_alpha   90.00
_cell.angle_beta   90.00
_cell.angle_gamma   90.00
#
_symmetry.space_group_name_H-M   'P 1'
#
loop_
_entity.id
_entity.type
_entity.pdbx_description
1 polymer ?
#
loop_
_entity_poly.entity_id
_entity_poly.type
_entity_poly.pdbx_seq_one_letter_code
_entity_poly.pdbx_strand_id
1 'polypeptide(L)'
;MTKTWRRCAMICVRTRKHGSKKGFAGGFTLIELLAVLAVISILIGILFLLFEPIMSNKERKQVRIELQALRLSLAEYHRIRGKHPHCPRNICTPSETLFLSLIGFHNEKGNLQLPPYKSVVHESLLNLGTDWYDPAKVPNRAKTSKMDFKPYLTEILKQDLGFVDPWGNLYVYEYPRKDGLPGYRLFSVGPDGETGEGHEDDDVE
;
A
#
# COMPACT_ATOMS: atom_id res chain seq x y z
N MET A 1 55.31 39.86 -8.79
CA MET A 1 55.00 41.31 -8.77
C MET A 1 53.48 41.40 -8.75
N THR A 2 52.73 41.96 -7.80
CA THR A 2 52.96 42.95 -6.73
C THR A 2 51.95 42.69 -5.60
N LYS A 3 52.37 43.02 -4.38
CA LYS A 3 51.58 43.09 -3.15
C LYS A 3 50.47 44.12 -3.29
N THR A 4 49.29 43.90 -2.70
CA THR A 4 48.63 44.93 -1.88
C THR A 4 47.78 44.33 -0.77
N TRP A 5 48.00 44.86 0.43
CA TRP A 5 47.28 44.60 1.68
C TRP A 5 46.05 45.51 1.78
N ARG A 6 44.95 45.02 2.34
CA ARG A 6 43.99 45.89 3.06
C ARG A 6 43.59 45.28 4.41
N ARG A 7 44.23 45.89 5.41
CA ARG A 7 43.92 45.99 6.84
C ARG A 7 42.45 45.75 7.21
N CYS A 8 42.21 44.78 8.08
CA CYS A 8 41.00 44.73 8.89
C CYS A 8 41.32 45.33 10.27
N ALA A 9 40.47 46.26 10.71
CA ALA A 9 40.63 47.04 11.92
C ALA A 9 40.61 46.16 13.19
N MET A 10 41.57 46.40 14.09
CA MET A 10 41.54 45.91 15.46
C MET A 10 40.40 46.63 16.22
N ILE A 11 39.26 45.98 16.38
CA ILE A 11 38.26 46.36 17.39
C ILE A 11 38.69 45.70 18.70
N CYS A 12 39.19 46.52 19.62
CA CYS A 12 39.53 46.11 20.98
C CYS A 12 38.23 45.96 21.79
N VAL A 13 37.68 44.74 21.87
CA VAL A 13 36.53 44.44 22.74
C VAL A 13 37.03 44.24 24.16
N ARG A 14 36.76 45.22 25.03
CA ARG A 14 37.02 45.17 26.47
C ARG A 14 36.03 44.19 27.11
N THR A 15 36.47 42.98 27.42
CA THR A 15 35.63 41.96 28.06
C THR A 15 35.37 42.33 29.53
N ARG A 16 34.10 42.62 29.86
CA ARG A 16 33.62 42.70 31.24
C ARG A 16 33.68 41.30 31.86
N LYS A 17 34.52 41.09 32.87
CA LYS A 17 34.47 39.89 33.73
C LYS A 17 33.14 39.87 34.48
N HIS A 18 32.19 39.06 34.03
CA HIS A 18 31.05 38.66 34.84
C HIS A 18 31.55 37.71 35.93
N GLY A 19 31.42 38.13 37.19
CA GLY A 19 31.66 37.28 38.34
C GLY A 19 30.70 36.10 38.31
N SER A 20 31.23 34.92 37.96
CA SER A 20 30.53 33.65 38.08
C SER A 20 30.21 33.40 39.55
N LYS A 21 28.94 33.60 39.94
CA LYS A 21 28.42 33.00 41.16
C LYS A 21 28.49 31.49 40.93
N LYS A 22 29.44 30.82 41.59
CA LYS A 22 29.50 29.35 41.61
C LYS A 22 28.22 28.83 42.23
N GLY A 23 27.26 28.46 41.40
CA GLY A 23 26.17 27.59 41.81
C GLY A 23 26.79 26.31 42.33
N PHE A 24 26.40 25.87 43.53
CA PHE A 24 26.76 24.57 44.04
C PHE A 24 26.21 23.53 43.05
N ALA A 25 27.08 22.91 42.26
CA ALA A 25 26.73 21.76 41.46
C ALA A 25 26.57 20.59 42.43
N GLY A 26 25.37 20.44 42.99
CA GLY A 26 24.99 19.24 43.73
C GLY A 26 25.05 18.06 42.76
N GLY A 27 26.00 17.15 42.97
CA GLY A 27 26.04 15.89 42.25
C GLY A 27 24.83 15.05 42.64
N PHE A 28 24.16 14.45 41.64
CA PHE A 28 23.07 13.52 41.87
C PHE A 28 23.56 12.38 42.77
N THR A 29 22.78 12.08 43.81
CA THR A 29 23.11 11.00 44.72
C THR A 29 22.89 9.65 44.02
N LEU A 30 23.71 8.65 44.33
CA LEU A 30 23.63 7.33 43.68
C LEU A 30 22.24 6.67 43.89
N ILE A 31 21.59 7.00 45.01
CA ILE A 31 20.23 6.57 45.34
C ILE A 31 19.17 7.18 44.42
N GLU A 32 19.36 8.42 43.96
CA GLU A 32 18.42 9.13 43.10
C GLU A 32 18.41 8.54 41.69
N LEU A 33 19.59 8.21 41.14
CA LEU A 33 19.69 7.50 39.87
C LEU A 33 19.12 6.08 39.93
N LEU A 34 19.29 5.39 41.06
CA LEU A 34 18.75 4.03 41.24
C LEU A 34 17.23 4.04 41.28
N ALA A 35 16.62 4.98 42.02
CA ALA A 35 15.17 5.15 42.07
C ALA A 35 14.58 5.47 40.68
N VAL A 36 15.25 6.32 39.90
CA VAL A 36 14.80 6.68 38.54
C VAL A 36 14.80 5.47 37.60
N LEU A 37 15.86 4.66 37.60
CA LEU A 37 15.91 3.45 36.77
C LEU A 37 14.88 2.40 37.20
N ALA A 38 14.61 2.29 38.50
CA ALA A 38 13.56 1.43 39.02
C ALA A 38 12.15 1.86 38.57
N VAL A 39 11.86 3.17 38.55
CA VAL A 39 10.57 3.67 38.05
C VAL A 39 10.48 3.52 36.53
N ILE A 40 11.55 3.79 35.78
CA ILE A 40 11.57 3.66 34.31
C ILE A 40 11.33 2.20 33.90
N SER A 41 11.91 1.21 34.59
CA SER A 41 11.71 -0.20 34.25
C SER A 41 10.26 -0.65 34.48
N ILE A 42 9.62 -0.19 35.56
CA ILE A 42 8.19 -0.44 35.82
C ILE A 42 7.32 0.20 34.73
N LEU A 43 7.61 1.45 34.34
CA LEU A 43 6.86 2.15 33.29
C LEU A 43 7.00 1.47 31.93
N ILE A 44 8.20 1.05 31.54
CA ILE A 44 8.44 0.31 30.29
C ILE A 44 7.71 -1.04 30.29
N GLY A 45 7.73 -1.75 31.43
CA GLY A 45 7.01 -3.03 31.56
C GLY A 45 5.51 -2.88 31.35
N ILE A 46 4.91 -1.84 31.93
CA ILE A 46 3.48 -1.54 31.74
C ILE A 46 3.20 -1.15 30.27
N LEU A 47 4.07 -0.36 29.65
CA LEU A 47 3.93 0.03 28.25
C LEU A 47 3.92 -1.18 27.31
N PHE A 48 4.79 -2.16 27.56
CA PHE A 48 4.89 -3.37 26.74
C PHE A 48 3.62 -4.24 26.86
N LEU A 49 3.11 -4.44 28.08
CA LEU A 49 1.89 -5.22 28.34
C LEU A 49 0.62 -4.64 27.68
N LEU A 50 0.63 -3.33 27.39
CA LEU A 50 -0.51 -2.65 26.77
C LEU A 50 -0.43 -2.61 25.23
N PHE A 51 0.67 -3.04 24.61
CA PHE A 51 0.92 -2.79 23.18
C PHE A 51 0.35 -3.86 22.24
N GLU A 52 0.36 -5.13 22.63
CA GLU A 52 0.09 -6.26 21.71
C GLU A 52 -1.35 -6.37 21.14
N PRO A 53 -2.45 -6.13 21.90
CA PRO A 53 -3.81 -6.47 21.42
C PRO A 53 -4.41 -5.48 20.40
N ILE A 54 -3.71 -4.41 20.02
CA ILE A 54 -4.21 -3.39 19.06
C ILE A 54 -3.98 -3.80 17.59
N MET A 55 -3.14 -4.81 17.32
CA MET A 55 -2.73 -5.18 15.96
C MET A 55 -3.61 -6.24 15.28
N SER A 56 -4.20 -7.20 16.02
CA SER A 56 -4.88 -8.36 15.41
C SER A 56 -6.15 -8.02 14.62
N ASN A 57 -6.81 -6.91 14.95
CA ASN A 57 -7.99 -6.44 14.21
C ASN A 57 -7.65 -5.47 13.07
N LYS A 58 -6.37 -5.21 12.79
CA LYS A 58 -5.97 -4.27 11.75
C LYS A 58 -6.20 -4.83 10.35
N GLU A 59 -5.90 -6.12 10.14
CA GLU A 59 -6.03 -6.81 8.86
C GLU A 59 -7.47 -6.81 8.37
N ARG A 60 -8.41 -7.31 9.17
CA ARG A 60 -9.85 -7.30 8.83
C ARG A 60 -10.40 -5.88 8.58
N LYS A 61 -9.91 -4.88 9.32
CA LYS A 61 -10.28 -3.47 9.08
C LYS A 61 -9.72 -2.96 7.76
N GLN A 62 -8.48 -3.29 7.46
CA GLN A 62 -7.81 -2.93 6.20
C GLN A 62 -8.51 -3.57 5.01
N VAL A 63 -8.83 -4.86 5.08
CA VAL A 63 -9.59 -5.58 4.03
C VAL A 63 -10.92 -4.90 3.73
N ARG A 64 -11.67 -4.48 4.75
CA ARG A 64 -12.94 -3.75 4.53
C ARG A 64 -12.74 -2.44 3.78
N ILE A 65 -11.65 -1.72 4.04
CA ILE A 65 -11.32 -0.48 3.33
C ILE A 65 -10.93 -0.77 1.89
N GLU A 66 -10.10 -1.79 1.66
CA GLU A 66 -9.69 -2.23 0.33
C GLU A 66 -10.89 -2.72 -0.49
N LEU A 67 -11.77 -3.53 0.08
CA LEU A 67 -13.02 -3.97 -0.54
C LEU A 67 -13.93 -2.79 -0.90
N GLN A 68 -14.05 -1.79 -0.02
CA GLN A 68 -14.80 -0.57 -0.33
C GLN A 68 -14.19 0.18 -1.52
N ALA A 69 -12.86 0.33 -1.55
CA ALA A 69 -12.17 0.97 -2.67
C ALA A 69 -12.36 0.18 -3.98
N LEU A 70 -12.29 -1.15 -3.93
CA LEU A 70 -12.52 -2.01 -5.10
C LEU A 70 -13.95 -1.92 -5.60
N ARG A 71 -14.94 -1.88 -4.69
CA ARG A 71 -16.35 -1.65 -5.03
C ARG A 71 -16.58 -0.29 -5.68
N LEU A 72 -15.91 0.76 -5.20
CA LEU A 72 -15.96 2.08 -5.83
C LEU A 72 -15.38 2.04 -7.25
N SER A 73 -14.23 1.40 -7.44
CA SER A 73 -13.63 1.21 -8.77
C SER A 73 -14.51 0.38 -9.71
N LEU A 74 -15.19 -0.66 -9.20
CA LEU A 74 -16.15 -1.45 -9.96
C LEU A 74 -17.42 -0.66 -10.30
N ALA A 75 -17.91 0.18 -9.40
CA ALA A 75 -19.01 1.08 -9.66
C ALA A 75 -18.65 2.10 -10.74
N GLU A 76 -17.45 2.66 -10.70
CA GLU A 76 -16.95 3.57 -11.74
C GLU A 76 -16.75 2.85 -13.08
N TYR A 77 -16.18 1.64 -13.06
CA TYR A 77 -16.08 0.79 -14.25
C TYR A 77 -17.47 0.57 -14.87
N HIS A 78 -18.45 0.18 -14.06
CA HIS A 78 -19.82 -0.04 -14.51
C HIS A 78 -20.47 1.25 -15.03
N ARG A 79 -20.22 2.39 -14.39
CA ARG A 79 -20.71 3.71 -14.83
C ARG A 79 -20.17 4.08 -16.22
N ILE A 80 -18.89 3.83 -16.48
CA ILE A 80 -18.25 4.16 -17.76
C ILE A 80 -18.61 3.13 -18.85
N ARG A 81 -18.68 1.84 -18.50
CA ARG A 81 -18.78 0.74 -19.47
C ARG A 81 -20.17 0.11 -19.61
N GLY A 82 -21.07 0.39 -18.67
CA GLY A 82 -22.41 -0.20 -18.60
C GLY A 82 -22.45 -1.70 -18.29
N LYS A 83 -21.30 -2.32 -17.99
CA LYS A 83 -21.17 -3.77 -17.72
C LYS A 83 -20.15 -4.00 -16.60
N HIS A 84 -20.27 -5.12 -15.88
CA HIS A 84 -19.24 -5.53 -14.93
C HIS A 84 -18.08 -6.22 -15.65
N PRO A 85 -16.86 -6.19 -15.06
CA PRO A 85 -15.72 -6.95 -15.56
C PRO A 85 -16.07 -8.42 -15.83
N HIS A 86 -15.77 -8.87 -17.03
CA HIS A 86 -15.93 -10.25 -17.44
C HIS A 86 -14.77 -10.63 -18.34
N CYS A 87 -14.26 -11.85 -18.25
CA CYS A 87 -13.26 -12.40 -19.14
C CYS A 87 -13.61 -13.88 -19.43
N PRO A 88 -13.36 -14.37 -20.65
CA PRO A 88 -13.53 -15.80 -20.96
C PRO A 88 -12.68 -16.69 -20.04
N ARG A 89 -13.28 -17.79 -19.53
CA ARG A 89 -12.70 -18.73 -18.55
C ARG A 89 -11.37 -19.39 -18.95
N ASN A 90 -11.00 -19.36 -20.24
CA ASN A 90 -9.75 -19.96 -20.74
C ASN A 90 -8.59 -18.95 -20.83
N ILE A 91 -8.82 -17.70 -20.44
CA ILE A 91 -7.88 -16.61 -20.69
C ILE A 91 -7.47 -15.90 -19.39
N CYS A 92 -8.44 -15.64 -18.51
CA CYS A 92 -8.18 -14.98 -17.23
C CYS A 92 -8.80 -15.79 -16.10
N THR A 93 -8.14 -15.78 -14.95
CA THR A 93 -8.80 -16.14 -13.68
C THR A 93 -9.79 -15.04 -13.26
N PRO A 94 -10.71 -15.29 -12.32
CA PRO A 94 -11.63 -14.25 -11.86
C PRO A 94 -10.91 -13.08 -11.18
N SER A 95 -9.86 -13.34 -10.40
CA SER A 95 -9.02 -12.31 -9.78
C SER A 95 -8.22 -11.51 -10.81
N GLU A 96 -7.63 -12.18 -11.82
CA GLU A 96 -6.99 -11.50 -12.97
C GLU A 96 -8.00 -10.63 -13.73
N THR A 97 -9.24 -11.10 -13.87
CA THR A 97 -10.31 -10.37 -14.54
C THR A 97 -10.62 -9.06 -13.84
N LEU A 98 -10.74 -9.09 -12.51
CA LEU A 98 -10.92 -7.90 -11.70
C LEU A 98 -9.76 -6.92 -11.92
N PHE A 99 -8.53 -7.39 -11.71
CA PHE A 99 -7.33 -6.56 -11.81
C PHE A 99 -7.21 -5.91 -13.19
N LEU A 100 -7.07 -6.72 -14.25
CA LEU A 100 -6.83 -6.26 -15.62
C LEU A 100 -7.94 -5.33 -16.14
N SER A 101 -9.19 -5.53 -15.71
CA SER A 101 -10.28 -4.65 -16.10
C SER A 101 -10.20 -3.28 -15.44
N LEU A 102 -9.89 -3.23 -14.14
CA LEU A 102 -9.82 -1.96 -13.42
C LEU A 102 -8.57 -1.15 -13.83
N ILE A 103 -7.46 -1.82 -14.13
CA ILE A 103 -6.25 -1.13 -14.63
C ILE A 103 -6.31 -0.77 -16.12
N GLY A 104 -7.39 -1.14 -16.83
CA GLY A 104 -7.67 -0.67 -18.19
C GLY A 104 -7.14 -1.55 -19.33
N PHE A 105 -6.71 -2.78 -19.05
CA PHE A 105 -6.21 -3.71 -20.06
C PHE A 105 -7.29 -4.61 -20.67
N HIS A 106 -8.54 -4.53 -20.24
CA HIS A 106 -9.66 -5.21 -20.89
C HIS A 106 -10.51 -4.26 -21.73
N ASN A 107 -10.90 -4.73 -22.92
CA ASN A 107 -11.91 -4.08 -23.73
C ASN A 107 -13.35 -4.45 -23.27
N GLU A 108 -14.36 -3.90 -23.94
CA GLU A 108 -15.78 -4.13 -23.63
C GLU A 108 -16.24 -5.60 -23.72
N LYS A 109 -15.46 -6.44 -24.40
CA LYS A 109 -15.73 -7.88 -24.55
C LYS A 109 -14.93 -8.72 -23.53
N GLY A 110 -14.12 -8.10 -22.67
CA GLY A 110 -13.29 -8.82 -21.71
C GLY A 110 -11.97 -9.33 -22.27
N ASN A 111 -11.58 -8.91 -23.48
CA ASN A 111 -10.33 -9.33 -24.09
C ASN A 111 -9.19 -8.36 -23.73
N LEU A 112 -8.01 -8.92 -23.44
CA LEU A 112 -6.78 -8.17 -23.26
C LEU A 112 -6.46 -7.33 -24.50
N GLN A 113 -6.32 -6.02 -24.29
CA GLN A 113 -5.95 -5.05 -25.30
C GLN A 113 -5.00 -4.04 -24.67
N LEU A 114 -3.98 -3.61 -25.42
CA LEU A 114 -3.10 -2.53 -24.97
C LEU A 114 -3.93 -1.24 -24.85
N PRO A 115 -3.83 -0.51 -23.74
CA PRO A 115 -4.71 0.59 -23.41
C PRO A 115 -4.54 1.74 -24.41
N PRO A 116 -5.68 2.30 -24.82
CA PRO A 116 -5.93 3.72 -24.73
C PRO A 116 -6.80 4.07 -23.50
N TYR A 117 -7.10 3.09 -22.63
CA TYR A 117 -8.09 3.25 -21.56
C TYR A 117 -7.48 3.69 -20.24
N LYS A 118 -8.10 4.69 -19.62
CA LYS A 118 -7.74 5.20 -18.29
C LYS A 118 -8.06 4.14 -17.22
N SER A 119 -7.15 3.91 -16.29
CA SER A 119 -7.40 3.08 -15.12
C SER A 119 -8.52 3.69 -14.25
N VAL A 120 -9.35 2.84 -13.67
CA VAL A 120 -10.41 3.19 -12.72
C VAL A 120 -10.08 2.75 -11.30
N VAL A 121 -8.89 2.19 -11.08
CA VAL A 121 -8.43 1.77 -9.76
C VAL A 121 -8.24 2.99 -8.86
N HIS A 122 -8.74 2.88 -7.64
CA HIS A 122 -8.52 3.88 -6.60
C HIS A 122 -7.05 3.88 -6.16
N GLU A 123 -6.45 5.06 -5.99
CA GLU A 123 -5.04 5.25 -5.60
C GLU A 123 -4.65 4.41 -4.37
N SER A 124 -5.55 4.28 -3.40
CA SER A 124 -5.30 3.51 -2.17
C SER A 124 -5.06 2.00 -2.39
N LEU A 125 -5.45 1.44 -3.53
CA LEU A 125 -5.34 0.01 -3.83
C LEU A 125 -4.06 -0.36 -4.55
N LEU A 126 -3.42 0.62 -5.19
CA LEU A 126 -2.20 0.41 -5.91
C LEU A 126 -1.20 1.41 -5.38
N ASN A 127 -0.15 0.92 -4.73
CA ASN A 127 1.05 1.72 -4.51
C ASN A 127 1.83 1.92 -5.84
N LEU A 128 1.10 1.99 -6.96
CA LEU A 128 1.59 2.24 -8.31
C LEU A 128 1.40 3.74 -8.51
N GLY A 129 2.49 4.50 -8.48
CA GLY A 129 2.44 5.93 -8.75
C GLY A 129 1.76 6.23 -10.09
N THR A 130 1.38 7.50 -10.30
CA THR A 130 0.62 7.98 -11.47
C THR A 130 1.25 7.68 -12.84
N ASP A 131 2.51 7.22 -12.87
CA ASP A 131 3.33 6.97 -14.06
C ASP A 131 3.59 5.47 -14.32
N TRP A 132 2.81 4.56 -13.72
CA TRP A 132 3.08 3.11 -13.77
C TRP A 132 2.97 2.48 -15.17
N TYR A 133 2.38 3.19 -16.15
CA TYR A 133 2.24 2.70 -17.53
C TYR A 133 2.59 3.78 -18.56
N ASP A 134 3.66 3.55 -19.32
CA ASP A 134 4.08 4.37 -20.46
C ASP A 134 3.91 3.56 -21.77
N PRO A 135 2.93 3.91 -22.64
CA PRO A 135 2.68 3.17 -23.88
C PRO A 135 3.87 3.22 -24.85
N ALA A 136 4.77 4.20 -24.73
CA ALA A 136 5.96 4.31 -25.57
C ALA A 136 7.01 3.24 -25.26
N LYS A 137 7.02 2.70 -24.04
CA LYS A 137 7.98 1.66 -23.60
C LYS A 137 7.54 0.24 -23.95
N VAL A 138 6.36 0.07 -24.55
CA VAL A 138 5.85 -1.26 -24.91
C VAL A 138 6.58 -1.81 -26.14
N PRO A 139 7.25 -2.97 -26.05
CA PRO A 139 7.99 -3.54 -27.16
C PRO A 139 7.02 -3.98 -28.28
N ASN A 140 7.44 -3.84 -29.55
CA ASN A 140 6.57 -4.06 -30.70
C ASN A 140 5.98 -5.49 -30.76
N ARG A 141 6.72 -6.51 -30.28
CA ARG A 141 6.22 -7.89 -30.12
C ARG A 141 5.01 -8.00 -29.19
N ALA A 142 4.99 -7.19 -28.15
CA ALA A 142 3.91 -7.18 -27.16
C ALA A 142 2.70 -6.39 -27.67
N LYS A 143 2.86 -5.62 -28.76
CA LYS A 143 1.77 -4.96 -29.50
C LYS A 143 1.07 -5.89 -30.49
N THR A 144 1.73 -6.99 -30.90
CA THR A 144 1.24 -7.88 -31.97
C THR A 144 0.40 -9.05 -31.48
N SER A 145 0.56 -9.51 -30.24
CA SER A 145 -0.20 -10.65 -29.72
C SER A 145 -0.41 -10.59 -28.20
N LYS A 146 -1.58 -11.08 -27.78
CA LYS A 146 -2.02 -11.20 -26.39
C LYS A 146 -1.14 -12.13 -25.55
N MET A 147 -0.62 -13.21 -26.15
CA MET A 147 0.29 -14.16 -25.48
C MET A 147 1.67 -13.56 -25.22
N ASP A 148 2.10 -12.62 -26.06
CA ASP A 148 3.39 -11.91 -25.90
C ASP A 148 3.28 -10.75 -24.90
N PHE A 149 2.06 -10.30 -24.60
CA PHE A 149 1.80 -9.17 -23.69
C PHE A 149 1.74 -9.59 -22.21
N LYS A 150 1.19 -10.77 -21.89
CA LYS A 150 1.12 -11.28 -20.50
C LYS A 150 2.49 -11.36 -19.79
N PRO A 151 3.56 -11.96 -20.38
CA PRO A 151 4.86 -12.02 -19.71
C PRO A 151 5.48 -10.64 -19.52
N TYR A 152 5.26 -9.71 -20.46
CA TYR A 152 5.72 -8.32 -20.33
C TYR A 152 5.00 -7.57 -19.19
N LEU A 153 3.69 -7.76 -19.05
CA LEU A 153 2.90 -7.22 -17.93
C LEU A 153 3.41 -7.73 -16.58
N THR A 154 3.62 -9.03 -16.44
CA THR A 154 4.13 -9.64 -15.20
C THR A 154 5.53 -9.12 -14.85
N GLU A 155 6.40 -8.93 -15.86
CA GLU A 155 7.74 -8.37 -15.66
C GLU A 155 7.72 -6.90 -15.20
N ILE A 156 6.82 -6.08 -15.75
CA ILE A 156 6.66 -4.68 -15.30
C ILE A 156 6.09 -4.61 -13.89
N LEU A 157 5.04 -5.39 -13.64
CA LEU A 157 4.31 -5.31 -12.39
C LEU A 157 5.08 -5.93 -11.22
N LYS A 158 6.05 -6.81 -11.48
CA LYS A 158 6.85 -7.53 -10.46
C LYS A 158 5.99 -8.16 -9.36
N GLN A 159 4.72 -8.42 -9.67
CA GLN A 159 3.67 -8.86 -8.78
C GLN A 159 2.70 -9.73 -9.59
N ASP A 160 2.04 -10.66 -8.91
CA ASP A 160 0.94 -11.42 -9.49
C ASP A 160 -0.17 -10.49 -9.99
N LEU A 161 -0.84 -10.87 -11.08
CA LEU A 161 -1.86 -10.08 -11.75
C LEU A 161 -3.17 -10.06 -10.94
N GLY A 162 -3.16 -9.46 -9.76
CA GLY A 162 -4.27 -9.47 -8.83
C GLY A 162 -4.08 -8.54 -7.63
N PHE A 163 -5.20 -8.15 -7.03
CA PHE A 163 -5.19 -7.48 -5.73
C PHE A 163 -5.01 -8.53 -4.65
N VAL A 164 -4.07 -8.27 -3.74
CA VAL A 164 -3.69 -9.18 -2.64
C VAL A 164 -4.21 -8.60 -1.33
N ASP A 165 -4.79 -9.43 -0.48
CA ASP A 165 -5.23 -9.06 0.86
C ASP A 165 -4.06 -9.09 1.89
N PRO A 166 -4.27 -8.67 3.15
CA PRO A 166 -3.21 -8.67 4.16
C PRO A 166 -2.62 -10.04 4.50
N TRP A 167 -3.32 -11.13 4.19
CA TRP A 167 -2.87 -12.49 4.44
C TRP A 167 -2.12 -13.09 3.24
N GLY A 168 -2.00 -12.34 2.14
CA GLY A 168 -1.29 -12.77 0.95
C GLY A 168 -2.17 -13.48 -0.08
N ASN A 169 -3.48 -13.55 0.16
CA ASN A 169 -4.42 -14.20 -0.74
C ASN A 169 -4.97 -13.21 -1.76
N LEU A 170 -5.31 -13.70 -2.96
CA LEU A 170 -5.94 -12.86 -3.97
C LEU A 170 -7.40 -12.60 -3.63
N TYR A 171 -7.85 -11.36 -3.79
CA TYR A 171 -9.28 -11.05 -3.72
C TYR A 171 -10.05 -11.89 -4.74
N VAL A 172 -11.16 -12.47 -4.29
CA VAL A 172 -12.03 -13.31 -5.10
C VAL A 172 -13.14 -12.46 -5.68
N TYR A 173 -13.23 -12.45 -7.01
CA TYR A 173 -14.27 -11.77 -7.75
C TYR A 173 -15.11 -12.79 -8.51
N GLU A 174 -16.43 -12.72 -8.40
CA GLU A 174 -17.34 -13.63 -9.10
C GLU A 174 -18.37 -12.85 -9.91
N TYR A 175 -18.38 -13.08 -11.23
CA TYR A 175 -19.38 -12.52 -12.14
C TYR A 175 -19.61 -13.43 -13.36
N PRO A 176 -20.84 -13.95 -13.58
CA PRO A 176 -22.00 -13.84 -12.69
C PRO A 176 -21.78 -14.60 -11.36
N ARG A 177 -22.52 -14.22 -10.32
CA ARG A 177 -22.42 -14.86 -8.99
C ARG A 177 -22.87 -16.32 -9.04
N LYS A 178 -22.22 -17.19 -8.27
CA LYS A 178 -22.60 -18.62 -8.17
C LYS A 178 -23.93 -18.84 -7.47
N ASP A 179 -24.28 -17.97 -6.52
CA ASP A 179 -25.53 -17.99 -5.76
C ASP A 179 -26.78 -17.58 -6.57
N GLY A 180 -26.61 -17.15 -7.82
CA GLY A 180 -27.69 -16.73 -8.71
C GLY A 180 -28.26 -15.34 -8.42
N LEU A 181 -27.72 -14.60 -7.44
CA LEU A 181 -28.10 -13.21 -7.19
C LEU A 181 -27.58 -12.29 -8.31
N PRO A 182 -28.28 -11.17 -8.60
CA PRO A 182 -27.81 -10.21 -9.60
C PRO A 182 -26.52 -9.52 -9.14
N GLY A 183 -25.69 -9.11 -10.12
CA GLY A 183 -24.45 -8.37 -9.87
C GLY A 183 -23.23 -9.28 -9.72
N TYR A 184 -22.28 -8.84 -8.90
CA TYR A 184 -21.01 -9.55 -8.64
C TYR A 184 -20.86 -9.88 -7.15
N ARG A 185 -19.99 -10.83 -6.83
CA ARG A 185 -19.50 -11.08 -5.46
C ARG A 185 -18.02 -10.67 -5.43
N LEU A 186 -17.61 -10.00 -4.36
CA LEU A 186 -16.23 -9.59 -4.13
C LEU A 186 -15.93 -9.74 -2.64
N PHE A 187 -14.90 -10.52 -2.33
CA PHE A 187 -14.54 -10.87 -0.96
C PHE A 187 -13.06 -11.29 -0.86
N SER A 188 -12.54 -11.31 0.35
CA SER A 188 -11.25 -11.92 0.71
C SER A 188 -11.53 -13.26 1.39
N VAL A 189 -10.70 -14.26 1.10
CA VAL A 189 -10.77 -15.60 1.71
C VAL A 189 -10.33 -15.61 3.17
N GLY A 190 -9.78 -14.51 3.68
CA GLY A 190 -9.33 -14.46 5.05
C GLY A 190 -7.96 -15.13 5.29
N PRO A 191 -7.58 -15.31 6.57
CA PRO A 191 -6.32 -15.88 6.98
C PRO A 191 -6.11 -17.36 6.65
N ASP A 192 -7.17 -18.16 6.50
CA ASP A 192 -7.03 -19.58 6.19
C ASP A 192 -6.68 -19.85 4.71
N GLY A 193 -7.01 -18.89 3.82
CA GLY A 193 -6.75 -18.96 2.39
C GLY A 193 -7.71 -19.86 1.62
N GLU A 194 -8.76 -20.37 2.26
CA GLU A 194 -9.72 -21.30 1.71
C GLU A 194 -11.11 -20.66 1.64
N THR A 195 -12.00 -21.18 0.79
CA THR A 195 -13.38 -20.68 0.69
C THR A 195 -14.27 -21.78 0.10
N GLY A 196 -15.54 -21.81 0.50
CA GLY A 196 -16.52 -22.82 0.11
C GLY A 196 -17.04 -23.64 1.29
N GLU A 197 -17.64 -24.80 1.01
CA GLU A 197 -18.34 -25.61 2.03
C GLU A 197 -17.44 -25.91 3.25
N GLY A 198 -17.74 -25.26 4.38
CA GLY A 198 -17.02 -25.43 5.65
C GLY A 198 -15.80 -24.53 5.87
N HIS A 199 -15.50 -23.63 4.93
CA HIS A 199 -14.33 -22.74 4.93
C HIS A 199 -14.73 -21.27 4.66
N GLU A 200 -15.97 -20.88 4.96
CA GLU A 200 -16.48 -19.51 4.74
C GLU A 200 -16.50 -18.67 6.03
N ASP A 201 -16.10 -19.24 7.17
CA ASP A 201 -16.26 -18.62 8.48
C ASP A 201 -15.37 -17.38 8.69
N ASP A 202 -14.21 -17.33 8.02
CA ASP A 202 -13.26 -16.23 8.09
C ASP A 202 -13.25 -15.30 6.87
N ASP A 203 -13.97 -15.67 5.80
CA ASP A 203 -14.24 -14.84 4.62
C ASP A 203 -14.66 -13.41 5.04
N VAL A 204 -14.17 -12.42 4.30
CA VAL A 204 -14.50 -11.01 4.54
C VAL A 204 -15.12 -10.39 3.29
N GLU A 205 -16.37 -9.97 3.41
CA GLU A 205 -17.12 -9.18 2.42
C GLU A 205 -17.18 -7.69 2.77
#